data_AF-A0AAU9NB80-F1
#
_entry.id   AF-A0AAU9NB80-F1
#
_cell.length_a   1.000
_cell.length_b   1.000
_cell.length_c   1.000
_cell.angle_alpha   90.00
_cell.angle_beta   90.00
_cell.angle_gamma   90.00
#
_symmetry.space_group_name_H-M   'P 1'
#
loop_
_entity.id
_entity.type
_entity.pdbx_description
1 polymer ?
#
loop_
_entity_poly.entity_id
_entity_poly.type
_entity_poly.pdbx_seq_one_letter_code
_entity_poly.pdbx_strand_id
1 'polypeptide(L)'
;MSHRCPPSLLSLAIDAALFNLHNISDLSFLPEHILIDLFLRTLKAGKLNPRILKVFVATGNEEILSMIRALNIQLVLTPILPTRCSDKF
;
A
#
# COMPACT_ATOMS: atom_id res chain seq x y z
N MET A 1 15.26 -21.60 24.47
CA MET A 1 14.48 -22.36 23.46
C MET A 1 13.14 -21.67 23.31
N SER A 2 12.95 -20.85 22.27
CA SER A 2 11.69 -20.12 22.09
C SER A 2 10.62 -21.07 21.59
N HIS A 3 9.65 -21.39 22.45
CA HIS A 3 8.41 -22.05 22.07
C HIS A 3 7.71 -21.17 21.02
N ARG A 4 7.90 -21.47 19.73
CA ARG A 4 7.14 -20.79 18.68
C ARG A 4 5.74 -21.38 18.70
N CYS A 5 4.82 -20.73 19.38
CA CYS A 5 3.41 -20.97 19.12
C CYS A 5 3.19 -20.80 17.61
N PRO A 6 2.43 -21.71 16.97
CA PRO A 6 2.14 -21.57 15.55
C PRO A 6 1.46 -20.21 15.32
N PRO A 7 1.79 -19.51 14.22
CA PRO A 7 1.13 -18.26 13.90
C PRO A 7 -0.38 -18.48 13.78
N SER A 8 -1.16 -17.48 14.17
CA SER A 8 -2.61 -17.53 13.95
C SER A 8 -2.90 -17.56 12.45
N LEU A 9 -4.04 -18.15 12.08
CA LEU A 9 -4.52 -18.14 10.69
C LEU A 9 -4.58 -16.71 10.13
N LEU A 10 -4.99 -15.76 10.95
CA LEU A 10 -5.02 -14.34 10.62
C LEU A 10 -3.63 -13.85 10.23
N SER A 11 -2.62 -14.05 11.08
CA SER A 11 -1.25 -13.61 10.76
C SER A 11 -0.73 -14.25 9.49
N LEU A 12 -0.96 -15.55 9.30
CA LEU A 12 -0.55 -16.27 8.11
C LEU A 12 -1.26 -15.74 6.85
N ALA A 13 -2.56 -15.42 6.95
CA ALA A 13 -3.34 -14.87 5.86
C ALA A 13 -2.85 -13.47 5.46
N ILE A 14 -2.51 -12.61 6.43
CA ILE A 14 -1.96 -11.28 6.12
C ILE A 14 -0.56 -11.40 5.51
N ASP A 15 0.28 -12.28 6.02
CA ASP A 15 1.61 -12.52 5.44
C ASP A 15 1.47 -13.03 3.99
N ALA A 16 0.55 -13.96 3.72
CA ALA A 16 0.25 -14.44 2.38
C ALA A 16 -0.32 -13.34 1.47
N ALA A 17 -1.21 -12.49 1.98
CA ALA A 17 -1.76 -11.34 1.26
C ALA A 17 -0.65 -10.34 0.88
N LEU A 18 0.32 -10.11 1.78
CA LEU A 18 1.48 -9.26 1.52
C LEU A 18 2.35 -9.79 0.38
N PHE A 19 2.54 -11.11 0.26
CA PHE A 19 3.26 -11.70 -0.87
C PHE A 19 2.51 -11.54 -2.20
N ASN A 20 1.18 -11.63 -2.15
CA ASN A 20 0.32 -11.59 -3.34
C ASN A 20 -0.26 -10.21 -3.64
N LEU A 21 0.15 -9.17 -2.90
CA LEU A 21 -0.42 -7.83 -2.95
C LEU A 21 -0.27 -7.17 -4.35
N HIS A 22 0.74 -7.59 -5.11
CA HIS A 22 0.93 -7.18 -6.51
C HIS A 22 -0.18 -7.66 -7.46
N ASN A 23 -0.93 -8.71 -7.08
CA ASN A 23 -2.03 -9.27 -7.87
C ASN A 23 -3.39 -8.74 -7.40
N ILE A 24 -3.43 -8.05 -6.26
CA ILE A 24 -4.64 -7.49 -5.67
C ILE A 24 -4.80 -6.05 -6.16
N SER A 25 -5.97 -5.74 -6.70
CA SER A 25 -6.29 -4.42 -7.27
C SER A 25 -7.21 -3.59 -6.40
N ASP A 26 -8.02 -4.24 -5.55
CA ASP A 26 -8.95 -3.59 -4.65
C ASP A 26 -8.86 -4.25 -3.26
N LEU A 27 -8.98 -3.43 -2.21
CA LEU A 27 -9.00 -3.85 -0.81
C LEU A 27 -10.23 -3.29 -0.07
N SER A 28 -11.20 -2.70 -0.78
CA SER A 28 -12.42 -2.10 -0.22
C SER A 28 -13.30 -3.08 0.57
N PHE A 29 -13.22 -4.37 0.23
CA PHE A 29 -13.98 -5.44 0.89
C PHE A 29 -13.43 -5.84 2.27
N LEU A 30 -12.25 -5.34 2.65
CA LEU A 30 -11.61 -5.72 3.90
C LEU A 30 -12.08 -4.82 5.06
N PRO A 31 -12.27 -5.40 6.26
CA PRO A 31 -12.43 -4.62 7.47
C PRO A 31 -11.24 -3.71 7.76
N GLU A 32 -11.52 -2.55 8.34
CA GLU A 32 -10.55 -1.50 8.67
C GLU A 32 -9.34 -2.03 9.47
N HIS A 33 -9.56 -2.81 10.53
CA HIS A 33 -8.49 -3.35 11.35
C HIS A 33 -7.52 -4.28 10.57
N ILE A 34 -8.02 -5.00 9.54
CA ILE A 34 -7.19 -5.85 8.69
C ILE A 34 -6.38 -5.01 7.70
N LEU A 35 -6.99 -3.96 7.15
CA LEU A 35 -6.32 -3.01 6.25
C LEU A 35 -5.13 -2.34 6.93
N ILE A 36 -5.32 -1.90 8.18
CA ILE A 36 -4.27 -1.25 8.98
C ILE A 36 -3.12 -2.23 9.25
N ASP A 37 -3.40 -3.46 9.69
CA ASP A 37 -2.34 -4.45 9.94
C ASP A 37 -1.59 -4.84 8.64
N LEU A 38 -2.32 -5.00 7.53
CA LEU A 38 -1.73 -5.24 6.21
C LEU A 38 -0.80 -4.07 5.80
N PHE A 39 -1.22 -2.82 6.01
CA PHE A 39 -0.42 -1.65 5.70
C PHE A 39 0.84 -1.57 6.57
N LEU A 40 0.71 -1.76 7.89
CA LEU A 40 1.84 -1.78 8.82
C LEU A 40 2.86 -2.86 8.48
N ARG A 41 2.41 -4.07 8.16
CA ARG A 41 3.30 -5.16 7.73
C ARG A 41 3.95 -4.87 6.38
N THR A 42 3.24 -4.22 5.46
CA THR A 42 3.79 -3.80 4.17
C THR A 42 4.92 -2.79 4.34
N LEU A 43 4.76 -1.82 5.25
CA LEU A 43 5.82 -0.88 5.62
C LEU A 43 7.01 -1.58 6.28
N LYS A 44 6.75 -2.46 7.26
CA LYS A 44 7.79 -3.22 7.95
C LYS A 44 8.59 -4.13 7.00
N ALA A 45 7.94 -4.66 5.97
CA ALA A 45 8.59 -5.47 4.94
C ALA A 45 9.33 -4.63 3.88
N GLY A 46 9.22 -3.30 3.91
CA GLY A 46 9.84 -2.42 2.90
C GLY A 46 9.28 -2.60 1.49
N LYS A 47 8.07 -3.15 1.36
CA LYS A 47 7.43 -3.47 0.06
C LYS A 47 6.49 -2.37 -0.43
N LEU A 48 6.56 -1.17 0.13
CA LEU A 48 5.73 -0.06 -0.29
C LEU A 48 6.18 0.45 -1.67
N ASN A 49 5.38 0.19 -2.70
CA ASN A 49 5.61 0.60 -4.08
C ASN A 49 4.48 1.56 -4.52
N PRO A 50 4.65 2.49 -5.49
CA PRO A 50 3.61 3.45 -5.87
C PRO A 50 2.30 2.78 -6.31
N ARG A 51 2.37 1.59 -6.93
CA ARG A 51 1.18 0.80 -7.26
C ARG A 51 0.40 0.37 -6.02
N ILE A 52 1.11 -0.17 -5.03
CA ILE A 52 0.52 -0.64 -3.77
C ILE A 52 -0.04 0.55 -2.98
N LEU A 53 0.69 1.66 -2.95
CA LEU A 53 0.24 2.90 -2.33
C LEU A 53 -1.07 3.40 -2.96
N LYS A 54 -1.21 3.34 -4.29
CA LYS A 54 -2.47 3.69 -4.96
C LYS A 54 -3.64 2.81 -4.51
N VAL A 55 -3.42 1.51 -4.30
CA VAL A 55 -4.47 0.60 -3.80
C VAL A 55 -4.90 1.01 -2.39
N PHE A 56 -3.95 1.29 -1.49
CA PHE A 56 -4.27 1.72 -0.12
C PHE A 56 -4.94 3.11 -0.07
N VAL A 57 -4.57 4.03 -0.95
CA VAL A 57 -5.23 5.34 -1.07
C VAL A 57 -6.65 5.18 -1.64
N ALA A 58 -6.86 4.28 -2.59
CA ALA A 58 -8.17 4.03 -3.19
C ALA A 58 -9.19 3.47 -2.19
N THR A 59 -8.73 2.76 -1.15
CA THR A 59 -9.58 2.28 -0.06
C THR A 59 -10.20 3.41 0.76
N GLY A 60 -9.61 4.62 0.77
CA GLY A 60 -10.19 5.79 1.42
C GLY A 60 -10.21 5.75 2.95
N ASN A 61 -9.39 4.91 3.59
CA ASN A 61 -9.33 4.83 5.04
C ASN A 61 -8.54 6.01 5.64
N GLU A 62 -9.17 6.76 6.55
CA GLU A 62 -8.61 7.99 7.12
C GLU A 62 -7.33 7.79 7.94
N GLU A 63 -7.21 6.66 8.66
CA GLU A 63 -6.00 6.35 9.43
C GLU A 63 -4.82 6.09 8.50
N ILE A 64 -5.02 5.29 7.44
CA ILE A 64 -4.00 5.00 6.45
C ILE A 64 -3.57 6.29 5.74
N LEU A 65 -4.51 7.15 5.34
CA LEU A 65 -4.22 8.44 4.71
C LEU A 65 -3.43 9.36 5.65
N SER A 66 -3.79 9.41 6.93
CA SER A 66 -3.07 10.17 7.95
C SER A 66 -1.63 9.68 8.11
N MET A 67 -1.43 8.36 8.08
CA MET A 67 -0.12 7.74 8.20
C MET A 67 0.76 7.99 6.95
N ILE A 68 0.16 7.95 5.75
CA ILE A 68 0.84 8.31 4.50
C ILE A 68 1.30 9.78 4.53
N ARG A 69 0.45 10.69 5.01
CA ARG A 69 0.81 12.12 5.18
C ARG A 69 1.91 12.30 6.23
N ALA A 70 1.83 11.61 7.37
CA ALA A 70 2.85 11.65 8.41
C ALA A 70 4.22 11.14 7.92
N LEU A 71 4.21 10.15 7.03
CA LEU A 71 5.42 9.63 6.37
C LEU A 71 5.93 10.55 5.23
N ASN A 72 5.28 11.68 4.99
CA ASN A 72 5.59 12.67 3.95
C ASN A 72 5.70 12.05 2.54
N ILE A 73 4.90 11.02 2.25
CA ILE A 73 4.92 10.34 0.96
C ILE A 73 4.15 11.18 -0.05
N GLN A 74 4.87 11.83 -0.97
CA GLN A 74 4.26 12.54 -2.10
C GLN A 74 3.96 11.56 -3.23
N LEU A 75 2.68 11.31 -3.47
CA LEU A 75 2.24 10.58 -4.65
C LEU A 75 2.45 11.51 -5.86
N VAL A 76 3.60 11.36 -6.54
CA VAL A 76 3.90 12.13 -7.75
C VAL A 76 2.90 11.73 -8.83
N LEU A 77 1.82 12.50 -8.90
CA LEU A 77 0.76 12.37 -9.91
C LEU A 77 1.00 13.30 -11.09
N THR A 78 2.14 14.00 -11.17
CA THR A 78 2.40 14.90 -12.29
C THR A 78 2.61 14.10 -13.57
N PRO A 79 1.67 14.12 -14.53
CA PRO A 79 2.01 13.68 -15.87
C PRO A 79 3.13 14.59 -16.34
N ILE A 80 4.20 14.01 -16.87
CA ILE A 80 5.21 14.76 -17.60
C ILE A 80 4.47 15.28 -18.83
N LEU A 81 4.03 16.54 -18.80
CA LEU A 81 3.42 17.19 -19.96
C LEU A 81 4.46 17.14 -21.08
N PRO A 82 4.10 16.66 -22.29
CA PRO A 82 5.00 16.78 -23.43
C PRO A 82 5.33 18.27 -23.59
N THR A 83 6.61 18.62 -23.48
CA THR A 83 7.07 19.94 -23.87
C THR A 83 6.69 20.08 -25.34
N ARG A 84 5.82 21.05 -25.66
CA ARG A 84 5.54 21.40 -27.06
C ARG A 84 6.88 21.65 -27.73
N CYS A 85 7.30 20.76 -28.62
CA CYS A 85 8.32 21.09 -29.60
C CYS A 85 7.80 22.33 -30.32
N SER A 86 8.50 23.47 -30.22
CA SER A 86 8.12 24.63 -31.02
C SER A 86 8.35 24.23 -32.48
N ASP A 87 7.29 23.87 -33.19
CA ASP A 87 7.31 23.87 -34.64
C ASP A 87 7.57 25.32 -35.05
N LYS A 88 8.81 25.58 -35.46
CA LYS A 88 9.19 26.86 -36.05
C LYS A 88 8.50 26.91 -37.41
N PHE A 89 7.61 27.89 -37.54
CA PHE A 89 7.09 28.57 -38.73
C PHE A 89 7.21 27.85 -40.08
#